data_AF-A0A940A9F0-F1
#
_entry.id   AF-A0A940A9F0-F1
#
_cell.length_a   1.000
_cell.length_b   1.000
_cell.length_c   1.000
_cell.angle_alpha   90.00
_cell.angle_beta   90.00
_cell.angle_gamma   90.00
#
_symmetry.space_group_name_H-M   'P 1'
#
loop_
_entity.id
_entity.type
_entity.pdbx_description
1 polymer ?
#
loop_
_entity_poly.entity_id
_entity_poly.type
_entity_poly.pdbx_seq_one_letter_code
_entity_poly.pdbx_strand_id
1 'polypeptide(L)'
;MATFKYDAPIEGRYRLVITYFTAQNRQMFVRVNNGVKANHVFENTGGWNAATAKTKEIEVSLKAGTNIIALGSDSGWAPYIDKLALSLMDTDAVEMLMRHQDEQDEAWYSLGGLALYAPAQSGVWVHRNQKYIVKKR
;
A
#
# COMPACT_ATOMS: atom_id res chain seq x y z
N MET A 1 0.22 -21.83 0.33
CA MET A 1 0.56 -20.52 -0.26
C MET A 1 -0.58 -19.57 0.05
N ALA A 2 -0.27 -18.38 0.54
CA ALA A 2 -1.23 -17.30 0.78
C ALA A 2 -1.00 -16.18 -0.25
N THR A 3 -2.07 -15.50 -0.65
CA THR A 3 -2.01 -14.38 -1.59
C THR A 3 -2.77 -13.19 -1.02
N PHE A 4 -2.21 -12.00 -1.18
CA PHE A 4 -2.86 -10.75 -0.81
C PHE A 4 -2.82 -9.77 -1.98
N LYS A 5 -3.90 -9.01 -2.13
CA LYS A 5 -3.99 -7.94 -3.12
C LYS A 5 -3.61 -6.62 -2.46
N TYR A 6 -2.86 -5.80 -3.19
CA TYR A 6 -2.53 -4.44 -2.79
C TYR A 6 -2.65 -3.53 -4.01
N ASP A 7 -3.50 -2.51 -3.91
CA ASP A 7 -3.64 -1.48 -4.92
C ASP A 7 -2.60 -0.39 -4.63
N ALA A 8 -1.47 -0.45 -5.35
CA ALA A 8 -0.41 0.52 -5.18
C ALA A 8 -0.80 1.82 -5.91
N PRO A 9 -0.75 2.99 -5.24
CA PRO A 9 -1.17 4.23 -5.86
C PRO A 9 -0.27 4.64 -7.04
N ILE A 10 1.00 4.24 -7.03
CA ILE A 10 1.96 4.42 -8.11
C ILE A 10 2.85 3.20 -8.27
N GLU A 11 3.55 3.13 -9.40
CA GLU A 11 4.65 2.19 -9.58
C GLU A 11 5.86 2.62 -8.76
N GLY A 12 6.55 1.65 -8.14
CA GLY A 12 7.76 1.96 -7.39
C GLY A 12 8.26 0.82 -6.50
N ARG A 13 9.28 1.13 -5.70
CA ARG A 13 9.80 0.24 -4.66
C ARG A 13 9.04 0.44 -3.36
N TYR A 14 8.53 -0.65 -2.81
CA TYR A 14 7.82 -0.69 -1.56
C TYR A 14 8.57 -1.54 -0.55
N ARG A 15 8.55 -1.11 0.71
CA ARG A 15 9.00 -1.89 1.85
C ARG A 15 7.84 -2.75 2.33
N LEU A 16 7.94 -4.05 2.10
CA LEU A 16 7.05 -5.06 2.67
C LEU A 16 7.56 -5.44 4.06
N VAL A 17 6.88 -4.99 5.10
CA VAL A 17 7.13 -5.40 6.49
C VAL A 17 6.22 -6.57 6.82
N ILE A 18 6.82 -7.69 7.21
CA ILE A 18 6.13 -8.92 7.58
C ILE A 18 6.36 -9.16 9.07
N THR A 19 5.29 -9.11 9.86
CA THR A 19 5.30 -9.56 11.26
C THR A 19 5.06 -11.06 11.29
N TYR A 20 5.96 -11.80 11.94
CA TYR A 20 5.95 -13.26 11.93
C TYR A 20 6.42 -13.83 13.27
N PHE A 21 6.13 -15.12 13.49
CA PHE A 21 6.65 -15.88 14.62
C PHE A 21 6.91 -17.34 14.26
N THR A 22 8.01 -17.89 14.79
CA THR A 22 8.43 -19.26 14.55
C THR A 22 9.40 -19.76 15.62
N ALA A 23 9.36 -21.06 15.96
CA ALA A 23 10.28 -21.67 16.92
C ALA A 23 11.57 -22.25 16.28
N GLN A 24 11.72 -22.13 14.96
CA GLN A 24 12.87 -22.63 14.19
C GLN A 24 13.12 -21.70 13.00
N ASN A 25 14.34 -21.69 12.45
CA ASN A 25 14.57 -20.98 11.19
C ASN A 25 13.73 -21.62 10.08
N ARG A 26 12.99 -20.79 9.35
CA ARG A 26 12.13 -21.23 8.24
C ARG A 26 12.43 -20.44 6.98
N GLN A 27 12.16 -21.03 5.83
CA GLN A 27 12.22 -20.34 4.54
C GLN A 27 10.81 -20.08 4.02
N MET A 28 10.63 -18.92 3.41
CA MET A 28 9.42 -18.55 2.72
C MET A 28 9.79 -17.67 1.53
N PHE A 29 9.18 -17.93 0.37
CA PHE A 29 9.28 -17.06 -0.78
C PHE A 29 8.27 -15.92 -0.71
N VAL A 30 8.67 -14.78 -1.28
CA VAL A 30 7.79 -13.70 -1.70
C VAL A 30 7.78 -13.66 -3.23
N ARG A 31 6.60 -13.56 -3.83
CA ARG A 31 6.45 -13.40 -5.28
C ARG A 31 5.43 -12.30 -5.56
N VAL A 32 5.82 -11.30 -6.34
CA VAL A 32 4.93 -10.23 -6.79
C VAL A 32 4.42 -10.56 -8.19
N ASN A 33 3.10 -10.49 -8.37
CA ASN A 33 2.39 -10.80 -9.59
C ASN A 33 2.86 -12.17 -10.15
N ASN A 34 3.19 -12.22 -11.45
CA ASN A 34 3.75 -13.40 -12.10
C ASN A 34 5.29 -13.39 -12.15
N GLY A 35 5.94 -12.63 -11.26
CA GLY A 35 7.39 -12.53 -11.18
C GLY A 35 8.07 -13.77 -10.59
N VAL A 36 9.39 -13.69 -10.43
CA VAL A 36 10.20 -14.76 -9.84
C VAL A 36 9.95 -14.85 -8.33
N LYS A 37 9.97 -16.07 -7.78
CA LYS A 37 9.94 -16.30 -6.33
C LYS A 37 11.29 -15.90 -5.72
N ALA A 38 11.28 -14.93 -4.80
CA ALA A 38 12.45 -14.58 -4.01
C ALA A 38 12.38 -15.32 -2.65
N ASN A 39 13.33 -16.20 -2.35
CA ASN A 39 13.36 -16.95 -1.10
C ASN A 39 14.03 -16.13 0.01
N HIS A 40 13.40 -16.14 1.19
CA HIS A 40 13.89 -15.43 2.36
C HIS A 40 13.92 -16.34 3.59
N VAL A 41 14.98 -16.20 4.39
CA VAL A 41 15.10 -16.85 5.70
C VAL A 41 14.39 -16.01 6.75
N PHE A 42 13.52 -16.64 7.52
CA PHE A 42 12.85 -16.11 8.70
C PHE A 42 13.43 -16.81 9.92
N GLU A 43 14.07 -16.03 10.78
CA GLU A 43 14.83 -16.56 11.91
C GLU A 43 13.91 -17.00 13.05
N ASN A 44 14.39 -17.93 13.88
CA ASN A 44 13.72 -18.31 15.10
C ASN A 44 13.38 -17.07 15.94
N THR A 45 12.10 -16.90 16.23
CA THR A 45 11.59 -15.80 17.03
C THR A 45 11.42 -16.19 18.50
N GLY A 46 11.49 -17.47 18.82
CA GLY A 46 11.41 -18.03 20.16
C GLY A 46 10.16 -18.90 20.41
N GLY A 47 9.23 -18.97 19.46
CA GLY A 47 8.00 -19.76 19.65
C GLY A 47 6.98 -19.65 18.52
N TRP A 48 5.86 -20.36 18.69
CA TRP A 48 4.73 -20.37 17.75
C TRP A 48 3.58 -19.46 18.20
N ASN A 49 3.88 -18.40 18.95
CA ASN A 49 2.86 -17.47 19.43
C ASN A 49 3.27 -16.01 19.17
N ALA A 50 2.25 -15.14 19.11
CA ALA A 50 2.42 -13.72 18.81
C ALA A 50 3.24 -12.95 19.86
N ALA A 51 3.37 -13.46 21.10
CA ALA A 51 4.22 -12.81 22.11
C ALA A 51 5.71 -12.89 21.75
N THR A 52 6.09 -13.78 20.83
CA THR A 52 7.45 -13.90 20.30
C THR A 52 7.62 -13.23 18.93
N ALA A 53 6.65 -12.45 18.45
CA ALA A 53 6.69 -11.93 17.09
C ALA A 53 7.90 -11.02 16.82
N LYS A 54 8.46 -11.16 15.62
CA LYS A 54 9.49 -10.26 15.06
C LYS A 54 9.01 -9.74 13.70
N THR A 55 9.67 -8.70 13.21
CA THR A 55 9.44 -8.18 11.86
C THR A 55 10.57 -8.54 10.91
N LYS A 56 10.23 -8.74 9.63
CA LYS A 56 11.20 -8.82 8.53
C LYS A 56 10.81 -7.81 7.47
N GLU A 57 11.75 -6.99 7.04
CA GLU A 57 11.57 -6.07 5.93
C GLU A 57 12.11 -6.69 4.63
N ILE A 58 11.32 -6.58 3.56
CA ILE A 58 11.66 -7.07 2.23
C ILE A 58 11.30 -5.96 1.23
N GLU A 59 12.24 -5.61 0.37
CA GLU A 59 11.96 -4.68 -0.73
C GLU A 59 11.24 -5.42 -1.86
N VAL A 60 10.16 -4.82 -2.37
CA VAL A 60 9.39 -5.35 -3.50
C VAL A 60 9.08 -4.23 -4.50
N SER A 61 9.12 -4.55 -5.79
CA SER A 61 8.69 -3.64 -6.85
C SER A 61 7.22 -3.88 -7.19
N LEU A 62 6.40 -2.84 -7.08
CA LEU A 62 4.96 -2.87 -7.39
C LEU A 62 4.66 -1.97 -8.59
N LYS A 63 3.69 -2.37 -9.41
CA LYS A 63 3.12 -1.53 -10.48
C LYS A 63 2.03 -0.63 -9.92
N ALA A 64 1.73 0.50 -10.56
CA ALA A 64 0.51 1.24 -10.22
C ALA A 64 -0.73 0.34 -10.41
N GLY A 65 -1.69 0.45 -9.50
CA GLY A 65 -2.90 -0.38 -9.46
C GLY A 65 -2.71 -1.72 -8.73
N THR A 66 -3.56 -2.70 -9.05
CA THR A 66 -3.63 -3.97 -8.32
C THR A 66 -2.40 -4.84 -8.54
N ASN A 67 -1.72 -5.17 -7.45
CA ASN A 67 -0.67 -6.17 -7.39
C ASN A 67 -1.13 -7.36 -6.54
N ILE A 68 -0.72 -8.58 -6.93
CA ILE A 68 -0.92 -9.79 -6.15
C ILE A 68 0.42 -10.19 -5.55
N ILE A 69 0.52 -10.26 -4.24
CA ILE A 69 1.73 -10.70 -3.56
C ILE A 69 1.46 -12.06 -2.93
N ALA A 70 2.29 -13.04 -3.30
CA ALA A 70 2.17 -14.43 -2.87
C ALA A 70 3.29 -14.78 -1.89
N LEU A 71 2.91 -15.39 -0.77
CA LEU A 71 3.80 -15.95 0.23
C LEU A 71 3.62 -17.45 0.29
N GLY A 72 4.71 -18.20 0.28
CA GLY A 72 4.66 -19.64 0.42
C GLY A 72 6.02 -20.23 0.71
N SER A 73 6.07 -21.53 0.92
CA SER A 73 7.34 -22.25 0.95
C SER A 73 7.30 -23.33 -0.10
N ASP A 74 8.41 -23.48 -0.83
CA ASP A 74 8.63 -24.61 -1.75
C ASP A 74 9.23 -25.81 -1.00
N SER A 75 9.74 -25.61 0.23
CA SER A 75 10.25 -26.69 1.08
C SER A 75 9.77 -26.53 2.53
N GLY A 76 9.02 -27.51 3.03
CA GLY A 76 8.54 -27.52 4.40
C GLY A 76 7.56 -26.39 4.76
N TRP A 77 7.51 -26.07 6.04
CA TRP A 77 6.55 -25.12 6.60
C TRP A 77 7.09 -23.69 6.60
N ALA A 78 6.24 -22.71 6.24
CA ALA A 78 6.52 -21.28 6.39
C ALA A 78 6.39 -20.82 7.86
N PRO A 79 6.99 -19.69 8.28
CA PRO A 79 6.70 -19.10 9.60
C PRO A 79 5.22 -18.73 9.72
N TYR A 80 4.71 -18.55 10.94
CA TYR A 80 3.37 -18.01 11.11
C TYR A 80 3.41 -16.51 10.87
N ILE A 81 2.47 -16.02 10.07
CA ILE A 81 2.38 -14.61 9.67
C ILE A 81 1.23 -13.97 10.43
N ASP A 82 1.49 -12.81 11.04
CA ASP A 82 0.51 -12.04 11.79
C ASP A 82 0.02 -10.83 10.98
N LYS A 83 0.96 -10.02 10.48
CA LYS A 83 0.66 -8.75 9.83
C LYS A 83 1.58 -8.52 8.62
N LEU A 84 1.01 -7.86 7.61
CA LEU A 84 1.73 -7.33 6.46
C LEU A 84 1.49 -5.82 6.40
N ALA A 85 2.54 -5.05 6.15
CA ALA A 85 2.46 -3.62 5.87
C ALA A 85 3.33 -3.28 4.66
N LEU A 86 2.84 -2.38 3.81
CA LEU A 86 3.54 -1.88 2.65
C LEU A 86 3.64 -0.37 2.75
N SER A 87 4.85 0.16 2.57
CA SER A 87 5.09 1.58 2.44
C SER A 87 5.98 1.86 1.22
N LEU A 88 5.64 2.90 0.47
CA LEU A 88 6.48 3.38 -0.62
C LEU A 88 7.82 3.87 -0.06
N MET A 89 8.93 3.47 -0.66
CA MET A 89 10.29 3.82 -0.19
C MET A 89 10.84 5.10 -0.82
N ASP A 90 10.19 5.59 -1.87
CA ASP A 90 10.59 6.80 -2.58
C ASP A 90 9.91 8.02 -1.96
N THR A 91 10.68 8.83 -1.25
CA THR A 91 10.19 10.05 -0.58
C THR A 91 9.67 11.10 -1.55
N ASP A 92 10.28 11.25 -2.73
CA ASP A 92 9.82 12.23 -3.73
C ASP A 92 8.46 11.82 -4.28
N ALA A 93 8.30 10.51 -4.51
CA ALA A 93 7.05 9.96 -4.98
C ALA A 93 5.97 9.92 -3.88
N VAL A 94 6.34 9.77 -2.60
CA VAL A 94 5.43 9.99 -1.46
C VAL A 94 4.97 11.45 -1.41
N GLU A 95 5.89 12.41 -1.55
CA GLU A 95 5.53 13.84 -1.58
C GLU A 95 4.60 14.17 -2.76
N MET A 96 4.88 13.65 -3.96
CA MET A 96 3.98 13.81 -5.12
C MET A 96 2.60 13.23 -4.86
N LEU A 97 2.50 12.05 -4.26
CA LEU A 97 1.22 11.45 -3.90
C LEU A 97 0.45 12.29 -2.89
N MET A 98 1.11 12.74 -1.83
CA MET A 98 0.47 13.60 -0.83
C MET A 98 -0.02 14.91 -1.45
N ARG A 99 0.79 15.54 -2.31
CA ARG A 99 0.40 16.76 -3.05
C ARG A 99 -0.81 16.52 -3.95
N HIS A 100 -0.86 15.42 -4.70
CA HIS A 100 -2.01 15.12 -5.56
C HIS A 100 -3.28 14.85 -4.76
N GLN A 101 -3.18 14.20 -3.61
CA GLN A 101 -4.30 13.99 -2.71
C GLN A 101 -4.84 15.32 -2.17
N ASP A 102 -3.94 16.19 -1.68
CA ASP A 102 -4.28 17.52 -1.18
C ASP A 102 -4.92 18.39 -2.28
N GLU A 103 -4.38 18.36 -3.50
CA GLU A 103 -4.96 19.09 -4.65
C GLU A 103 -6.38 18.60 -5.00
N GLN A 104 -6.63 17.29 -4.93
CA GLN A 104 -7.97 16.73 -5.18
C GLN A 104 -8.96 17.06 -4.06
N ASP A 105 -8.51 17.08 -2.80
CA ASP A 105 -9.32 17.46 -1.64
C ASP A 105 -9.61 18.97 -1.61
N GLU A 106 -8.69 19.79 -2.13
CA GLU A 106 -8.84 21.24 -2.29
C GLU A 106 -9.58 21.67 -3.58
N ALA A 107 -9.83 20.75 -4.51
CA ALA A 107 -10.53 21.10 -5.74
C ALA A 107 -12.00 21.50 -5.51
N TRP A 108 -12.48 22.42 -6.34
CA TRP A 108 -13.89 22.79 -6.47
C TRP A 108 -14.49 22.08 -7.68
N TYR A 109 -15.50 21.25 -7.44
CA TYR A 109 -16.19 20.50 -8.47
C TYR A 109 -17.48 21.22 -8.86
N SER A 110 -17.68 21.43 -10.16
CA SER A 110 -19.01 21.79 -10.66
C SER A 110 -19.97 20.60 -10.50
N LEU A 111 -21.29 20.84 -10.56
CA LEU A 111 -22.28 19.75 -10.60
C LEU A 111 -22.07 18.76 -11.76
N GLY A 112 -21.41 19.19 -12.84
CA GLY A 112 -21.03 18.34 -13.97
C GLY A 112 -19.75 17.55 -13.76
N GLY A 113 -19.13 17.63 -12.58
CA GLY A 113 -17.92 16.88 -12.22
C GLY A 113 -16.61 17.51 -12.68
N LEU A 114 -16.63 18.73 -13.23
CA LEU A 114 -15.40 19.43 -13.61
C LEU A 114 -14.69 19.97 -12.36
N ALA A 115 -13.46 19.53 -12.12
CA ALA A 115 -12.59 20.04 -11.06
C ALA A 115 -11.93 21.38 -11.48
N LEU A 116 -11.98 22.37 -10.60
CA LEU A 116 -11.36 23.69 -10.76
C LEU A 116 -10.66 24.12 -9.46
N TYR A 117 -9.70 25.03 -9.57
CA TYR A 117 -9.04 25.62 -8.40
C TYR A 117 -9.99 26.51 -7.55
N ALA A 118 -10.96 27.16 -8.20
CA ALA A 118 -12.00 27.93 -7.54
C ALA A 118 -13.23 28.06 -8.46
N PRO A 119 -14.41 28.37 -7.90
CA PRO A 119 -15.63 28.63 -8.67
C PRO A 119 -15.44 29.70 -9.76
N ALA A 120 -15.48 29.29 -11.03
CA ALA A 120 -15.32 30.22 -12.15
C ALA A 120 -16.57 31.09 -12.35
N GLN A 121 -17.75 30.58 -12.02
CA GLN A 121 -19.06 31.20 -12.26
C GLN A 121 -19.99 31.03 -11.05
N SER A 122 -21.05 31.83 -11.00
CA SER A 122 -22.15 31.61 -10.06
C SER A 122 -22.77 30.22 -10.26
N GLY A 123 -23.08 29.51 -9.19
CA GLY A 123 -23.64 28.16 -9.29
C GLY A 123 -23.49 27.34 -8.02
N VAL A 124 -23.87 26.06 -8.10
CA VAL A 124 -23.66 25.09 -7.04
C VAL A 124 -22.35 24.35 -7.29
N TRP A 125 -21.54 24.27 -6.25
CA TRP A 125 -20.22 23.64 -6.26
C TRP A 125 -20.09 22.64 -5.11
N VAL A 126 -19.22 21.65 -5.28
CA VAL A 126 -18.80 20.73 -4.21
C VAL A 126 -17.33 20.98 -3.93
N HIS A 127 -16.96 21.14 -2.66
CA HIS A 127 -15.58 21.30 -2.23
C HIS A 127 -15.46 20.74 -0.81
N ARG A 128 -14.36 20.03 -0.49
CA ARG A 128 -14.17 19.38 0.82
C ARG A 128 -15.41 18.61 1.33
N ASN A 129 -16.06 17.87 0.41
CA ASN A 129 -17.29 17.12 0.66
C ASN A 129 -18.50 17.94 1.17
N GLN A 130 -18.51 19.25 0.92
CA GLN A 130 -19.63 20.15 1.24
C GLN A 130 -20.15 20.84 -0.02
N LYS A 131 -21.46 21.12 -0.05
CA LYS A 131 -22.12 21.87 -1.15
C LYS A 131 -22.11 23.36 -0.84
N TYR A 132 -21.70 24.16 -1.81
CA TYR A 132 -21.65 25.62 -1.73
C TYR A 132 -22.47 26.24 -2.86
N ILE A 133 -23.19 27.32 -2.54
CA ILE A 133 -23.80 28.20 -3.55
C ILE A 133 -22.92 29.43 -3.67
N VAL A 134 -22.32 29.60 -4.83
CA VAL A 134 -21.43 30.71 -5.13
C VAL A 134 -22.19 31.69 -5.99
N LYS A 135 -22.16 32.99 -5.63
CA LYS A 135 -22.75 34.07 -6.43
C LYS A 135 -21.68 35.14 -6.68
N LYS A 136 -21.19 35.23 -7.91
CA LYS A 136 -20.35 36.35 -8.33
C LYS A 136 -21.23 37.58 -8.58
N ARG A 137 -20.71 38.75 -8.22
CA ARG A 137 -21.34 40.05 -8.48
C ARG A 137 -21.16 40.45 -9.93
#